data_AF-W1YA06-F1
#
_entry.id   AF-W1YA06-F1
#
_cell.length_a   1.000
_cell.length_b   1.000
_cell.length_c   1.000
_cell.angle_alpha   90.00
_cell.angle_beta   90.00
_cell.angle_gamma   90.00
#
_symmetry.space_group_name_H-M   'P 1'
#
loop_
_entity.id
_entity.type
_entity.pdbx_description
1 polymer ?
#
loop_
_entity_poly.entity_id
_entity_poly.type
_entity_poly.pdbx_seq_one_letter_code
_entity_poly.pdbx_strand_id
1 'polypeptide(L)'
;LMLQTRINLSRSAVRMMMDSSNQQSNAKVELLDSARKTLAQAATHYKKFKSMAPLPEMVATSRNIDEKYKNYHTALTELIDYLDYGNTGAYFAQPTQGMQNAMGEAFAQYALSSEKLYRDIVTD
;
A
#
# COMPACT_ATOMS: atom_id res chain seq x y z
N LEU A 1 -4.76 -5.34 -0.90
CA LEU A 1 -4.59 -4.59 -2.16
C LEU A 1 -3.24 -3.87 -2.24
N MET A 2 -2.84 -3.03 -1.27
CA MET A 2 -1.50 -2.38 -1.29
C MET A 2 -0.33 -3.38 -1.30
N LEU A 3 -0.43 -4.50 -0.57
CA LEU A 3 0.56 -5.59 -0.67
C LEU A 3 0.63 -6.19 -2.08
N GLN A 4 -0.51 -6.34 -2.75
CA GLN A 4 -0.56 -6.82 -4.13
C GLN A 4 0.07 -5.81 -5.10
N THR A 5 -0.17 -4.51 -4.89
CA THR A 5 0.51 -3.44 -5.63
C THR A 5 2.03 -3.60 -5.52
N ARG A 6 2.55 -3.74 -4.30
CA ARG A 6 4.00 -3.91 -4.09
C ARG A 6 4.56 -5.17 -4.73
N ILE A 7 3.84 -6.29 -4.68
CA ILE A 7 4.24 -7.54 -5.35
C ILE A 7 4.33 -7.33 -6.87
N ASN A 8 3.34 -6.67 -7.47
CA ASN A 8 3.33 -6.39 -8.91
C ASN A 8 4.48 -5.44 -9.30
N LEU A 9 4.75 -4.42 -8.50
CA LEU A 9 5.88 -3.50 -8.68
C LEU A 9 7.22 -4.23 -8.61
N SER A 10 7.45 -5.06 -7.60
CA SER A 10 8.69 -5.84 -7.47
C SER A 10 8.90 -6.77 -8.66
N ARG A 11 7.85 -7.44 -9.13
CA ARG A 11 7.92 -8.30 -10.33
C ARG A 11 8.21 -7.49 -11.59
N SER A 12 7.65 -6.29 -11.73
CA SER A 12 7.90 -5.40 -12.86
C SER A 12 9.36 -4.92 -12.86
N ALA A 13 9.84 -4.42 -11.72
CA ALA A 13 11.20 -3.92 -11.55
C ALA A 13 12.27 -4.98 -11.86
N VAL A 14 12.09 -6.22 -11.38
CA VAL A 14 13.00 -7.34 -11.69
C VAL A 14 13.04 -7.61 -13.19
N ARG A 15 11.89 -7.60 -13.88
CA ARG A 15 11.84 -7.77 -15.34
C ARG A 15 12.54 -6.64 -16.07
N MET A 16 12.40 -5.39 -15.61
CA MET A 16 13.12 -4.25 -16.20
C MET A 16 14.65 -4.37 -16.08
N MET A 17 15.16 -5.02 -15.03
CA MET A 17 16.59 -5.29 -14.86
C MET A 17 17.09 -6.46 -15.72
N MET A 18 16.22 -7.40 -16.10
CA MET A 18 16.58 -8.60 -16.87
C MET A 18 16.57 -8.38 -18.39
N ASP A 19 15.87 -7.35 -18.88
CA ASP A 19 15.52 -7.20 -20.29
C ASP A 19 16.51 -6.31 -21.07
N SER A 20 17.70 -6.85 -21.40
CA SER A 20 18.65 -6.22 -22.34
C SER A 20 18.34 -6.51 -23.81
N SER A 21 17.41 -7.43 -24.12
CA SER A 21 17.05 -7.88 -25.48
C SER A 21 15.58 -7.66 -25.88
N ASN A 22 14.80 -6.95 -25.05
CA ASN A 22 13.46 -6.41 -25.37
C ASN A 22 12.32 -7.45 -25.59
N GLN A 23 12.54 -8.75 -25.36
CA GLN A 23 11.51 -9.79 -25.54
C GLN A 23 10.51 -9.91 -24.37
N GLN A 24 10.83 -9.39 -23.18
CA GLN A 24 9.92 -9.42 -22.01
C GLN A 24 9.20 -8.07 -21.76
N SER A 25 9.33 -7.13 -22.70
CA SER A 25 8.86 -5.76 -22.58
C SER A 25 7.34 -5.60 -22.42
N ASN A 26 6.54 -6.51 -22.96
CA ASN A 26 5.07 -6.50 -22.76
C ASN A 26 4.68 -6.89 -21.33
N ALA A 27 5.40 -7.85 -20.75
CA ALA A 27 5.05 -8.43 -19.46
C ALA A 27 5.42 -7.51 -18.27
N LYS A 28 6.33 -6.54 -18.45
CA LYS A 28 6.58 -5.46 -17.47
C LYS A 28 5.46 -4.42 -17.47
N VAL A 29 4.94 -4.04 -18.64
CA VAL A 29 3.86 -3.07 -18.81
C VAL A 29 2.58 -3.59 -18.13
N GLU A 30 2.21 -4.84 -18.40
CA GLU A 30 1.04 -5.48 -17.78
C GLU A 30 1.11 -5.53 -16.24
N LEU A 31 2.29 -5.77 -15.69
CA LEU A 31 2.49 -5.79 -14.23
C LEU A 31 2.39 -4.39 -13.63
N LEU A 32 2.93 -3.38 -14.30
CA LEU A 32 2.85 -1.99 -13.87
C LEU A 32 1.39 -1.51 -13.91
N ASP A 33 0.64 -1.85 -14.95
CA ASP A 33 -0.80 -1.57 -15.04
C ASP A 33 -1.59 -2.29 -13.95
N SER A 34 -1.24 -3.55 -13.66
CA SER A 34 -1.83 -4.29 -12.55
C SER A 34 -1.51 -3.65 -11.19
N ALA A 35 -0.32 -3.08 -11.00
CA ALA A 35 0.04 -2.33 -9.81
C ALA A 35 -0.83 -1.07 -9.67
N ARG A 36 -0.96 -0.26 -10.73
CA ARG A 36 -1.85 0.92 -10.75
C ARG A 36 -3.29 0.58 -10.38
N LYS A 37 -3.85 -0.47 -11.01
CA LYS A 37 -5.22 -0.91 -10.76
C LYS A 37 -5.44 -1.31 -9.31
N THR A 38 -4.52 -2.09 -8.74
CA THR A 38 -4.63 -2.53 -7.34
C THR A 38 -4.45 -1.38 -6.35
N LEU A 39 -3.61 -0.39 -6.66
CA LEU A 39 -3.45 0.81 -5.82
C LEU A 39 -4.72 1.68 -5.86
N ALA A 40 -5.30 1.91 -7.03
CA ALA A 40 -6.55 2.65 -7.20
C ALA A 40 -7.73 1.96 -6.48
N GLN A 41 -7.80 0.63 -6.53
CA GLN A 41 -8.77 -0.14 -5.76
C GLN A 41 -8.52 0.03 -4.26
N ALA A 42 -7.27 -0.05 -3.79
CA ALA A 42 -6.94 0.20 -2.38
C ALA A 42 -7.39 1.59 -1.92
N ALA A 43 -7.18 2.63 -2.73
CA ALA A 43 -7.64 3.98 -2.46
C ALA A 43 -9.17 4.09 -2.38
N THR A 44 -9.89 3.36 -3.23
CA THR A 44 -11.36 3.30 -3.19
C THR A 44 -11.86 2.68 -1.87
N HIS A 45 -11.26 1.57 -1.43
CA HIS A 45 -11.60 0.95 -0.14
C HIS A 45 -11.23 1.87 1.03
N TYR A 46 -10.08 2.52 0.97
CA TYR A 46 -9.64 3.44 2.01
C TYR A 46 -10.55 4.66 2.13
N LYS A 47 -11.04 5.20 1.01
CA LYS A 47 -12.04 6.28 1.01
C LYS A 47 -13.32 5.87 1.73
N LYS A 48 -13.81 4.63 1.52
CA LYS A 48 -14.97 4.09 2.24
C LYS A 48 -14.70 4.00 3.74
N PHE A 49 -13.52 3.51 4.12
CA PHE A 49 -13.08 3.51 5.52
C PHE A 49 -13.13 4.93 6.13
N LYS A 50 -12.55 5.92 5.45
CA LYS A 50 -12.51 7.32 5.91
C LYS A 50 -13.87 8.01 5.98
N SER A 51 -14.87 7.55 5.23
CA SER A 51 -16.22 8.11 5.30
C SER A 51 -16.99 7.69 6.56
N MET A 52 -16.52 6.68 7.28
CA MET A 52 -17.09 6.27 8.56
C MET A 52 -16.41 7.06 9.68
N ALA A 53 -17.18 7.85 10.42
CA ALA A 53 -16.67 8.54 11.59
C ALA A 53 -16.25 7.49 12.65
N PRO A 54 -15.01 7.53 13.16
CA PRO A 54 -14.59 6.60 14.19
C PRO A 54 -15.35 6.88 15.50
N LEU A 55 -15.67 5.82 16.23
CA LEU A 55 -16.13 5.92 17.62
C LEU A 55 -15.04 6.57 18.50
N PRO A 56 -15.39 7.21 19.62
CA PRO A 56 -14.44 7.92 20.46
C PRO A 56 -13.18 7.10 20.83
N GLU A 57 -13.31 5.82 21.19
CA GLU A 57 -12.15 4.97 21.52
C GLU A 57 -11.26 4.65 20.30
N MET A 58 -11.78 4.76 19.08
CA MET A 58 -11.07 4.45 17.84
C MET A 58 -10.35 5.65 17.22
N VAL A 59 -10.61 6.87 17.68
CA VAL A 59 -10.06 8.11 17.07
C VAL A 59 -8.54 8.07 16.93
N ALA A 60 -7.84 7.65 18.00
CA ALA A 60 -6.37 7.62 18.02
C ALA A 60 -5.80 6.60 17.01
N THR A 61 -6.33 5.37 16.99
CA THR A 61 -5.85 4.32 16.07
C THR A 61 -6.28 4.57 14.63
N SER A 62 -7.45 5.16 14.39
CA SER A 62 -7.88 5.64 13.08
C SER A 62 -6.96 6.73 12.53
N ARG A 63 -6.51 7.67 13.38
CA ARG A 63 -5.54 8.70 12.98
C ARG A 63 -4.18 8.09 12.66
N ASN A 64 -3.71 7.13 13.46
CA ASN A 64 -2.45 6.44 13.21
C ASN A 64 -2.48 5.68 11.87
N ILE A 65 -3.55 4.91 11.60
CA ILE A 65 -3.75 4.27 10.30
C ILE A 65 -3.72 5.29 9.16
N ASP A 66 -4.35 6.45 9.32
CA ASP A 66 -4.39 7.49 8.27
C ASP A 66 -3.02 8.04 7.92
N GLU A 67 -2.20 8.31 8.92
CA GLU A 67 -0.83 8.75 8.69
C GLU A 67 -0.01 7.67 7.97
N LYS A 68 -0.04 6.42 8.45
CA LYS A 68 0.78 5.36 7.86
C LYS A 68 0.28 4.93 6.48
N TYR A 69 -1.04 4.97 6.26
CA TYR A 69 -1.64 4.73 4.96
C TYR A 69 -1.17 5.77 3.95
N LYS A 70 -1.22 7.08 4.28
CA LYS A 70 -0.80 8.15 3.38
C LYS A 70 0.66 7.99 2.99
N ASN A 71 1.53 7.76 3.97
CA ASN A 71 2.96 7.56 3.71
C ASN A 71 3.21 6.37 2.77
N TYR A 72 2.57 5.23 3.05
CA TYR A 72 2.77 4.04 2.23
C TYR A 72 2.11 4.14 0.85
N HIS A 73 0.95 4.80 0.74
CA HIS A 73 0.28 5.06 -0.52
C HIS A 73 1.11 5.98 -1.42
N THR A 74 1.63 7.09 -0.87
CA THR A 74 2.55 7.98 -1.59
C THR A 74 3.77 7.22 -2.07
N ALA A 75 4.39 6.41 -1.20
CA ALA A 75 5.55 5.60 -1.56
C ALA A 75 5.26 4.66 -2.75
N LEU A 76 4.15 3.93 -2.71
CA LEU A 76 3.74 3.05 -3.80
C LEU A 76 3.40 3.81 -5.09
N THR A 77 2.92 5.04 -4.97
CA THR A 77 2.66 5.92 -6.13
C THR A 77 3.98 6.34 -6.77
N GLU A 78 4.95 6.80 -5.97
CA GLU A 78 6.30 7.13 -6.45
C GLU A 78 7.00 5.93 -7.09
N LEU A 79 6.83 4.72 -6.55
CA LEU A 79 7.38 3.51 -7.17
C LEU A 79 6.78 3.24 -8.55
N ILE A 80 5.49 3.53 -8.76
CA ILE A 80 4.88 3.46 -10.09
C ILE A 80 5.55 4.48 -11.01
N ASP A 81 5.66 5.72 -10.58
CA ASP A 81 6.26 6.81 -11.36
C ASP A 81 7.72 6.49 -11.74
N TYR A 82 8.52 5.97 -10.80
CA TYR A 82 9.89 5.57 -11.09
C TYR A 82 9.97 4.47 -12.15
N LEU A 83 9.09 3.47 -12.11
CA LEU A 83 9.08 2.43 -13.13
C LEU A 83 8.54 2.92 -14.47
N ASP A 84 7.62 3.89 -14.49
CA ASP A 84 7.13 4.52 -15.71
C ASP A 84 8.24 5.23 -16.49
N TYR A 85 9.14 5.91 -15.78
CA TYR A 85 10.28 6.58 -16.39
C TYR A 85 11.53 5.70 -16.49
N GLY A 86 11.45 4.42 -16.13
CA GLY A 86 12.59 3.49 -16.12
C GLY A 86 13.68 3.84 -15.09
N ASN A 87 13.37 4.66 -14.09
CA ASN A 87 14.26 5.05 -13.01
C ASN A 87 14.35 3.96 -11.92
N THR A 88 14.93 2.82 -12.26
CA THR A 88 15.12 1.70 -11.34
C THR A 88 16.03 2.06 -10.15
N GLY A 89 16.96 2.99 -10.32
CA GLY A 89 17.81 3.50 -9.23
C GLY A 89 16.99 4.12 -8.10
N ALA A 90 16.08 5.04 -8.43
CA ALA A 90 15.18 5.66 -7.45
C ALA A 90 14.21 4.65 -6.84
N TYR A 91 13.70 3.72 -7.65
CA TYR A 91 12.85 2.61 -7.19
C TYR A 91 13.53 1.82 -6.06
N PHE A 92 14.79 1.40 -6.23
CA PHE A 92 15.52 0.62 -5.21
C PHE A 92 16.02 1.45 -4.03
N ALA A 93 16.22 2.76 -4.22
CA ALA A 93 16.66 3.66 -3.15
C ALA A 93 15.55 3.99 -2.14
N GLN A 94 14.27 3.89 -2.54
CA GLN A 94 13.15 4.21 -1.65
C GLN A 94 13.04 3.17 -0.50
N PRO A 95 12.96 3.58 0.77
CA PRO A 95 12.88 2.67 1.93
C PRO A 95 11.46 2.10 2.15
N THR A 96 10.82 1.58 1.10
CA THR A 96 9.39 1.21 1.09
C THR A 96 9.05 0.11 2.11
N GLN A 97 9.99 -0.77 2.45
CA GLN A 97 9.75 -1.84 3.44
C GLN A 97 9.42 -1.26 4.82
N GLY A 98 10.10 -0.20 5.24
CA GLY A 98 9.84 0.45 6.53
C GLY A 98 8.44 1.04 6.58
N MET A 99 8.02 1.67 5.47
CA MET A 99 6.67 2.24 5.34
C MET A 99 5.58 1.15 5.33
N GLN A 100 5.83 0.01 4.67
CA GLN A 100 4.93 -1.14 4.73
C GLN A 100 4.81 -1.67 6.16
N ASN A 101 5.94 -1.83 6.86
CA ASN A 101 5.94 -2.34 8.24
C ASN A 101 5.17 -1.42 9.17
N ALA A 102 5.40 -0.10 9.09
CA ALA A 102 4.69 0.89 9.89
C ALA A 102 3.17 0.86 9.63
N MET A 103 2.75 0.68 8.37
CA MET A 103 1.33 0.50 8.04
C MET A 103 0.77 -0.81 8.60
N GLY A 104 1.53 -1.90 8.54
CA GLY A 104 1.13 -3.20 9.11
C GLY A 104 0.96 -3.16 10.62
N GLU A 105 1.86 -2.46 11.32
CA GLU A 105 1.78 -2.27 12.77
C GLU A 105 0.57 -1.40 13.16
N ALA A 106 0.35 -0.27 12.47
CA ALA A 106 -0.82 0.57 12.70
C ALA A 106 -2.13 -0.19 12.43
N PHE A 107 -2.15 -1.05 11.41
CA PHE A 107 -3.28 -1.93 11.13
C PHE A 107 -3.54 -2.93 12.25
N ALA A 108 -2.49 -3.58 12.77
CA ALA A 108 -2.63 -4.51 13.90
C ALA A 108 -3.16 -3.81 15.15
N GLN A 109 -2.65 -2.63 15.48
CA GLN A 109 -3.13 -1.82 16.61
C GLN A 109 -4.61 -1.43 16.47
N TYR A 110 -5.02 -0.98 15.28
CA TYR A 110 -6.43 -0.68 15.01
C TYR A 110 -7.32 -1.91 15.16
N ALA A 111 -6.90 -3.07 14.63
CA ALA A 111 -7.66 -4.30 14.75
C ALA A 111 -7.86 -4.72 16.22
N LEU A 112 -6.80 -4.62 17.03
CA LEU A 112 -6.86 -4.90 18.48
C LEU A 112 -7.83 -3.95 19.21
N SER A 113 -7.76 -2.64 18.93
CA SER A 113 -8.71 -1.67 19.53
C SER A 113 -10.15 -1.93 19.09
N SER A 114 -10.36 -2.27 17.82
CA SER A 114 -11.69 -2.58 17.28
C SER A 114 -12.27 -3.85 17.90
N GLU A 115 -11.45 -4.89 18.11
CA GLU A 115 -11.88 -6.13 18.75
C GLU A 115 -12.24 -5.88 20.22
N LYS A 116 -11.40 -5.13 20.94
CA LYS A 116 -11.67 -4.75 22.33
C LYS A 116 -13.01 -4.02 22.44
N LEU A 117 -13.22 -2.98 21.63
CA LEU A 117 -14.45 -2.19 21.63
C LEU A 117 -15.69 -3.05 21.32
N TYR A 118 -15.57 -3.97 20.37
CA TYR A 118 -16.66 -4.90 20.07
C TYR A 118 -17.00 -5.79 21.26
N ARG A 119 -15.99 -6.32 21.96
CA ARG A 119 -16.22 -7.13 23.17
C ARG A 119 -16.90 -6.32 24.25
N ASP A 120 -16.38 -5.13 24.55
CA ASP A 120 -16.90 -4.25 25.60
C ASP A 120 -18.38 -3.91 25.36
N ILE A 121 -18.78 -3.64 24.10
CA ILE A 121 -20.18 -3.32 23.74
C ILE A 121 -21.12 -4.54 23.83
N VAL A 122 -20.62 -5.76 23.57
CA VAL A 122 -21.46 -6.98 23.49
C VAL A 122 -21.59 -7.68 24.84
N THR A 123 -20.65 -7.46 25.77
CA THR A 123 -20.67 -8.07 27.10
C THR A 123 -21.35 -7.23 28.17
N ASP A 124 -21.68 -5.97 27.89
CA ASP A 124 -22.56 -5.11 28.69
C ASP A 124 -24.04 -5.31 28.33
#